data_AF-A0A160M9T1-F1
#
_entry.id   AF-A0A160M9T1-F1
#
_cell.length_a   1.000
_cell.length_b   1.000
_cell.length_c   1.000
_cell.angle_alpha   90.00
_cell.angle_beta   90.00
_cell.angle_gamma   90.00
#
_symmetry.space_group_name_H-M   'P 1'
#
loop_
_entity.id
_entity.type
_entity.pdbx_description
1 polymer ?
#
loop_
_entity_poly.entity_id
_entity_poly.type
_entity_poly.pdbx_seq_one_letter_code
_entity_poly.pdbx_strand_id
1 'polypeptide(L)'
;MKVESEKALRVKSLSQDILEHLMEDSTSYNHEDLKHVIEMLSRSVSDLATLYTDRECDHETALKGTISKMRISYNVLQYKETSKLVRKQDKYHPQP
;
A
#
# COMPACT_ATOMS: atom_id res chain seq x y z
N MET A 1 -0.57 -17.58 16.67
CA MET A 1 -0.77 -18.36 15.43
C MET A 1 -1.95 -17.89 14.57
N LYS A 2 -3.24 -18.12 14.91
CA LYS A 2 -4.37 -17.74 14.03
C LYS A 2 -4.37 -16.25 13.62
N VAL A 3 -4.17 -15.37 14.59
CA VAL A 3 -4.15 -13.91 14.37
C VAL A 3 -2.95 -13.45 13.54
N GLU A 4 -1.77 -14.05 13.72
CA GLU A 4 -0.59 -13.73 12.92
C GLU A 4 -0.76 -14.17 11.47
N SER A 5 -1.31 -15.37 11.25
CA SER A 5 -1.63 -15.87 9.91
C SER A 5 -2.63 -14.96 9.20
N GLU A 6 -3.67 -14.48 9.90
CA GLU A 6 -4.62 -13.51 9.35
C GLU A 6 -3.94 -12.18 8.97
N LYS A 7 -3.01 -11.68 9.80
CA LYS A 7 -2.25 -10.46 9.48
C LYS A 7 -1.31 -10.65 8.31
N ALA A 8 -0.61 -11.79 8.23
CA ALA A 8 0.24 -12.14 7.10
C ALA A 8 -0.58 -12.26 5.80
N LEU A 9 -1.77 -12.87 5.86
CA LEU A 9 -2.71 -12.90 4.73
C LEU A 9 -3.15 -11.49 4.33
N ARG A 10 -3.35 -10.58 5.29
CA ARG A 10 -3.66 -9.18 4.97
C ARG A 10 -2.50 -8.46 4.28
N VAL A 11 -1.26 -8.71 4.69
CA VAL A 11 -0.07 -8.20 4.00
C VAL A 11 -0.02 -8.72 2.57
N LYS A 12 -0.27 -10.03 2.36
CA LYS A 12 -0.33 -10.63 1.03
C LYS A 12 -1.40 -9.99 0.16
N SER A 13 -2.63 -9.85 0.66
CA SER A 13 -3.72 -9.18 -0.09
C SER A 13 -3.33 -7.77 -0.51
N LEU A 14 -2.80 -6.94 0.41
CA LEU A 14 -2.37 -5.58 0.05
C LEU A 14 -1.26 -5.57 -1.01
N SER A 15 -0.34 -6.55 -0.99
CA SER A 15 0.70 -6.65 -2.02
C SER A 15 0.13 -6.96 -3.40
N GLN A 16 -0.92 -7.78 -3.45
CA GLN A 16 -1.62 -8.12 -4.70
C GLN A 16 -2.40 -6.90 -5.20
N ASP A 17 -3.14 -6.22 -4.32
CA ASP A 17 -3.88 -5.00 -4.67
C ASP A 17 -2.94 -3.92 -5.25
N ILE A 18 -1.73 -3.76 -4.70
CA ILE A 18 -0.71 -2.82 -5.21
C ILE A 18 -0.20 -3.22 -6.60
N LEU A 19 0.05 -4.53 -6.82
CA LEU A 19 0.52 -5.03 -8.10
C LEU A 19 -0.54 -4.90 -9.20
N GLU A 20 -1.79 -5.23 -8.89
CA GLU A 20 -2.93 -5.08 -9.80
C GLU A 20 -3.05 -3.64 -10.28
N HIS A 21 -2.97 -2.68 -9.35
CA HIS A 21 -2.96 -1.26 -9.67
C HIS A 21 -1.80 -0.80 -10.56
N LEU A 22 -0.59 -1.35 -10.35
CA LEU A 22 0.56 -1.03 -11.19
C LEU A 22 0.44 -1.59 -12.61
N MET A 23 -0.34 -2.66 -12.81
CA MET A 23 -0.57 -3.28 -14.12
C MET A 23 -1.67 -2.59 -14.93
N GLU A 24 -2.40 -1.64 -14.36
CA GLU A 24 -3.41 -0.87 -15.08
C GLU A 24 -2.77 0.10 -16.08
N ASP A 25 -2.95 -0.17 -17.38
CA ASP A 25 -2.32 0.56 -18.49
C ASP A 25 -2.60 2.08 -18.51
N SER A 26 -3.63 2.55 -17.80
CA SER A 26 -4.04 3.96 -17.76
C SER A 26 -3.47 4.77 -16.60
N THR A 27 -2.65 4.17 -15.73
CA THR A 27 -2.28 4.81 -14.47
C THR A 27 -0.89 5.47 -14.54
N SER A 28 -0.87 6.79 -14.45
CA SER A 28 0.37 7.57 -14.37
C SER A 28 0.68 8.02 -12.94
N TYR A 29 1.86 7.62 -12.47
CA TYR A 29 2.39 7.99 -11.16
C TYR A 29 3.52 9.00 -11.31
N ASN A 30 3.62 9.93 -10.37
CA ASN A 30 4.77 10.83 -10.32
C ASN A 30 5.97 10.13 -9.64
N HIS A 31 7.17 10.64 -9.88
CA HIS A 31 8.40 10.04 -9.37
C HIS A 31 8.51 10.05 -7.83
N GLU A 32 8.01 11.09 -7.16
CA GLU A 32 8.07 11.21 -5.69
C GLU A 32 7.17 10.18 -4.99
N ASP A 33 5.96 9.98 -5.52
CA ASP A 33 4.99 8.99 -5.04
C ASP A 33 5.57 7.59 -5.21
N LEU A 34 6.14 7.28 -6.38
CA LEU A 34 6.80 5.99 -6.63
C LEU A 34 7.99 5.76 -5.69
N LYS A 35 8.82 6.79 -5.48
CA LYS A 35 9.96 6.71 -4.56
C LYS A 35 9.49 6.42 -3.13
N HIS A 36 8.41 7.08 -2.69
CA HIS A 36 7.85 6.86 -1.37
C HIS A 36 7.23 5.45 -1.22
N VAL A 37 6.50 4.99 -2.24
CA VAL A 37 5.96 3.63 -2.29
C VAL A 37 7.08 2.59 -2.21
N ILE A 38 8.15 2.75 -2.99
CA ILE A 38 9.31 1.83 -2.98
C ILE A 38 9.97 1.81 -1.59
N GLU A 39 10.11 2.95 -0.94
CA GLU A 39 10.65 3.02 0.42
C GLU A 39 9.78 2.20 1.40
N MET A 40 8.46 2.41 1.39
CA MET A 40 7.53 1.73 2.28
C MET A 40 7.47 0.22 2.04
N LEU A 41 7.50 -0.20 0.77
CA LEU A 41 7.55 -1.61 0.39
C LEU A 41 8.87 -2.26 0.84
N SER A 42 10.00 -1.59 0.64
CA SER A 42 11.32 -2.10 1.06
C SER A 42 11.39 -2.30 2.58
N ARG A 43 10.89 -1.33 3.35
CA ARG A 43 10.79 -1.45 4.82
C ARG A 43 9.86 -2.59 5.22
N SER A 44 8.76 -2.79 4.50
CA SER A 44 7.81 -3.89 4.76
C SER A 44 8.46 -5.26 4.56
N VAL A 45 9.31 -5.41 3.52
CA VAL A 45 10.10 -6.63 3.30
C VAL A 45 11.08 -6.86 4.45
N SER A 46 11.78 -5.81 4.89
CA SER A 46 12.69 -5.91 6.05
C SER A 46 11.95 -6.32 7.32
N ASP A 47 10.79 -5.73 7.61
CA ASP A 47 9.97 -6.10 8.78
C ASP A 47 9.57 -7.58 8.74
N LEU A 48 9.14 -8.07 7.56
CA LEU A 48 8.78 -9.47 7.38
C LEU A 48 9.99 -10.41 7.55
N ALA A 49 11.16 -10.01 7.06
CA ALA A 49 12.39 -10.79 7.25
C ALA A 49 12.79 -10.85 8.73
N THR A 50 12.57 -9.79 9.50
CA THR A 50 12.82 -9.75 10.95
C THR A 50 12.01 -10.82 11.70
N LEU A 51 10.77 -11.11 11.29
CA LEU A 51 9.94 -12.17 11.89
C LEU A 51 10.60 -13.55 11.88
N TYR A 52 11.53 -13.79 10.95
CA TYR A 52 12.20 -15.09 10.78
C TYR A 52 13.65 -15.08 11.23
N THR A 53 14.24 -13.89 11.45
CA THR A 53 15.66 -13.74 11.73
C THR A 53 15.94 -13.30 13.16
N ASP A 54 14.96 -12.70 13.84
CA ASP A 54 15.05 -12.27 15.23
C ASP A 54 14.15 -13.12 16.15
N ARG A 55 14.77 -13.78 17.14
CA ARG A 55 14.10 -14.73 18.05
C ARG A 55 13.22 -14.05 19.10
N GLU A 56 13.43 -12.76 19.36
CA GLU A 56 12.67 -11.98 20.34
C GLU A 56 11.69 -11.00 19.69
N CYS A 57 11.51 -11.09 18.37
CA CYS A 57 10.62 -10.21 17.63
C CYS A 57 9.16 -10.38 18.09
N ASP A 58 8.53 -9.27 18.48
CA ASP A 58 7.07 -9.22 18.63
C ASP A 58 6.42 -9.24 17.24
N HIS A 59 6.03 -10.44 16.82
CA HIS A 59 5.37 -10.68 15.55
C HIS A 59 4.10 -9.85 15.37
N GLU A 60 3.32 -9.63 16.43
CA GLU A 60 2.06 -8.90 16.31
C GLU A 60 2.32 -7.44 15.99
N THR A 61 3.24 -6.81 16.72
CA THR A 61 3.64 -5.41 16.49
C THR A 61 4.31 -5.24 15.14
N ALA A 62 5.23 -6.14 14.78
CA ALA A 62 5.89 -6.12 13.49
C ALA A 62 4.87 -6.21 12.33
N LEU A 63 3.95 -7.18 12.36
CA LEU A 63 2.92 -7.34 11.34
C LEU A 63 1.95 -6.14 11.27
N LYS A 64 1.56 -5.54 12.40
CA LYS A 64 0.77 -4.29 12.42
C LYS A 64 1.51 -3.14 11.74
N GLY A 65 2.81 -3.03 12.02
CA GLY A 65 3.70 -2.05 11.40
C GLY A 65 3.83 -2.26 9.89
N THR A 66 3.98 -3.51 9.45
CA THR A 66 4.03 -3.89 8.03
C THR A 66 2.72 -3.55 7.34
N ILE A 67 1.57 -3.93 7.90
CA ILE A 67 0.24 -3.62 7.33
C ILE A 67 0.06 -2.11 7.15
N SER A 68 0.48 -1.31 8.13
CA SER A 68 0.38 0.15 8.04
C SER A 68 1.18 0.71 6.87
N LYS A 69 2.43 0.27 6.66
CA LYS A 69 3.27 0.69 5.52
C LYS A 69 2.70 0.25 4.17
N MET A 70 2.18 -0.98 4.11
CA MET A 70 1.50 -1.50 2.91
C MET A 70 0.26 -0.66 2.58
N ARG A 71 -0.55 -0.27 3.58
CA ARG A 71 -1.71 0.61 3.38
C ARG A 71 -1.33 2.01 2.93
N ILE A 72 -0.24 2.58 3.46
CA ILE A 72 0.28 3.88 3.00
C ILE A 72 0.64 3.77 1.51
N SER A 73 1.38 2.72 1.14
CA SER A 73 1.78 2.47 -0.26
C SER A 73 0.56 2.36 -1.18
N TYR A 74 -0.41 1.53 -0.81
CA TYR A 74 -1.66 1.36 -1.54
C TYR A 74 -2.43 2.68 -1.70
N ASN A 75 -2.58 3.43 -0.62
CA ASN A 75 -3.29 4.70 -0.63
C ASN A 75 -2.61 5.73 -1.54
N VAL A 76 -1.28 5.82 -1.54
CA VAL A 76 -0.53 6.74 -2.42
C VAL A 76 -0.80 6.44 -3.89
N LEU A 77 -0.92 5.15 -4.25
CA LEU A 77 -1.26 4.75 -5.62
C LEU A 77 -2.73 5.03 -5.96
N GLN A 78 -3.66 4.78 -5.04
CA GLN A 78 -5.11 4.95 -5.21
C GLN A 78 -5.60 6.41 -5.21
N TYR A 79 -5.03 7.27 -4.35
CA TYR A 79 -5.59 8.60 -4.04
C TYR A 79 -5.59 9.56 -5.25
N LYS A 80 -4.82 9.26 -6.29
CA LYS A 80 -4.78 10.07 -7.52
C LYS A 80 -5.73 9.62 -8.63
N GLU A 81 -6.28 8.41 -8.59
CA GLU A 81 -7.35 8.05 -9.51
C GLU A 81 -8.66 8.76 -9.15
N THR A 82 -9.03 8.71 -7.88
CA THR A 82 -10.25 9.31 -7.34
C THR A 82 -10.24 10.84 -7.45
N SER A 83 -9.12 11.49 -7.17
CA SER A 83 -9.01 12.95 -7.30
C SER A 83 -8.95 13.46 -8.76
N LYS A 84 -8.49 12.64 -9.72
CA LYS A 84 -8.61 12.93 -11.16
C LYS A 84 -10.06 12.80 -11.66
N LEU A 85 -10.82 11.82 -11.15
CA LEU A 85 -12.24 11.62 -11.48
C LEU A 85 -13.14 12.74 -10.93
N VAL A 86 -12.96 13.14 -9.67
CA VAL A 86 -13.72 14.24 -9.05
C VAL A 86 -13.52 15.55 -9.79
N ARG A 87 -12.26 15.88 -10.16
CA ARG A 87 -11.95 17.10 -10.93
C ARG A 87 -12.50 17.09 -12.35
N LYS A 88 -12.74 15.92 -12.96
CA LYS A 88 -13.42 15.83 -14.26
C LYS A 88 -14.91 16.09 -14.10
N GLN A 89 -15.58 15.55 -13.08
CA GLN A 89 -17.01 15.77 -12.87
C GLN A 89 -17.34 17.25 -12.60
N ASP A 90 -16.55 17.94 -11.77
CA ASP A 90 -16.76 19.37 -11.48
C ASP A 90 -16.63 20.29 -12.72
N LYS A 91 -15.82 19.89 -13.72
CA LYS A 91 -15.67 20.66 -14.96
C LYS A 91 -16.88 20.60 -15.89
N TYR A 92 -17.75 19.60 -15.74
CA TYR A 92 -18.93 19.41 -16.60
C TYR A 92 -20.24 19.83 -15.93
N HIS A 93 -20.21 20.34 -14.70
CA HIS A 93 -21.36 20.96 -14.04
C HIS A 93 -20.99 22.38 -13.62
N PRO A 94 -21.11 23.38 -14.53
CA PRO A 94 -21.11 24.76 -14.10
C PRO A 94 -22.29 24.94 -13.15
N GLN A 95 -22.02 25.35 -11.91
CA GLN A 95 -23.06 25.73 -10.95
C GLN A 95 -23.85 26.93 -11.52
N PRO A 96 -25.19 26.98 -11.33
CA PRO A 96 -26.06 28.02 -11.86
C PRO A 96 -25.79 29.42 -11.28
#